data_AF-A0A2K2VVS5-F1
#
_entry.id   AF-A0A2K2VVS5-F1
#
_cell.length_a   1.000
_cell.length_b   1.000
_cell.length_c   1.000
_cell.angle_alpha   90.00
_cell.angle_beta   90.00
_cell.angle_gamma   90.00
#
_symmetry.space_group_name_H-M   'P 1'
#
loop_
_entity.id
_entity.type
_entity.pdbx_description
1 polymer ?
#
loop_
_entity_poly.entity_id
_entity_poly.type
_entity_poly.pdbx_seq_one_letter_code
_entity_poly.pdbx_strand_id
1 'polypeptide(L)'
;MTTNSNCSALADPKRFRPIQDLHKWSPDCMVAVDDSFELKDEFLFITDPIHLGQTMSASTDPSASYVRTRGLTVTHYGGKASCPVLWCNPYLLLPLSQSLEEKFLVPANTETLAEKISCHSGTLLFLPFADDIPQSLRDQVNEVCTDQNGAKIRLAAGTYRVFYEQFESPQGFQEELYRNIVAQKQ
;
A
#
# COMPACT_ATOMS: atom_id res chain seq x y z
N MET A 1 24.00 31.41 -14.09
CA MET A 1 22.80 30.91 -13.40
C MET A 1 22.89 29.40 -13.38
N THR A 2 23.21 28.82 -12.24
CA THR A 2 23.37 27.38 -12.04
C THR A 2 21.99 26.74 -11.86
N THR A 3 21.53 26.03 -12.87
CA THR A 3 20.36 25.15 -12.79
C THR A 3 20.77 23.88 -12.05
N ASN A 4 20.61 23.86 -10.73
CA ASN A 4 20.70 22.64 -9.93
C ASN A 4 19.44 21.80 -10.19
N SER A 5 19.47 21.04 -11.29
CA SER A 5 18.47 20.04 -11.62
C SER A 5 18.70 18.77 -10.81
N ASN A 6 18.46 18.83 -9.49
CA ASN A 6 18.39 17.63 -8.65
C ASN A 6 16.97 17.03 -8.73
N CYS A 7 16.65 16.47 -9.90
CA CYS A 7 15.44 15.68 -10.18
C CYS A 7 15.66 14.17 -9.93
N SER A 8 16.54 13.80 -8.98
CA SER A 8 17.02 12.41 -8.85
C SER A 8 16.44 11.61 -7.69
N ALA A 9 15.49 12.15 -6.92
CA ALA A 9 15.13 11.56 -5.63
C ALA A 9 14.16 10.36 -5.69
N LEU A 10 13.29 10.26 -6.70
CA LEU A 10 12.18 9.29 -6.69
C LEU A 10 12.17 8.27 -7.84
N ALA A 11 13.16 8.34 -8.73
CA ALA A 11 13.25 7.44 -9.88
C ALA A 11 14.70 7.06 -10.18
N ASP A 12 15.56 6.95 -9.15
CA ASP A 12 16.86 6.32 -9.35
C ASP A 12 16.68 4.79 -9.27
N PRO A 13 16.78 4.06 -10.40
CA PRO A 13 16.69 2.61 -10.39
C PRO A 13 17.76 1.91 -9.55
N LYS A 14 18.82 2.64 -9.15
CA LYS A 14 19.85 2.14 -8.22
C LYS A 14 19.46 2.25 -6.74
N ARG A 15 18.44 3.06 -6.40
CA ARG A 15 17.84 3.15 -5.06
C ARG A 15 16.65 2.21 -4.86
N PHE A 16 16.06 1.67 -5.93
CA PHE A 16 15.17 0.52 -5.83
C PHE A 16 16.00 -0.70 -5.43
N ARG A 17 16.26 -0.87 -4.13
CA ARG A 17 16.52 -2.18 -3.55
C ARG A 17 15.17 -2.72 -3.11
N PRO A 18 14.40 -3.38 -4.00
CA PRO A 18 13.18 -4.03 -3.57
C PRO A 18 13.56 -5.00 -2.46
N ILE A 19 13.03 -4.79 -1.27
CA ILE A 19 13.08 -5.82 -0.24
C ILE A 19 12.06 -6.86 -0.66
N GLN A 20 12.52 -7.84 -1.43
CA GLN A 20 11.66 -8.84 -2.08
C GLN A 20 11.24 -9.98 -1.17
N ASP A 21 11.78 -10.07 0.03
CA ASP A 21 11.50 -11.19 0.94
C ASP A 21 10.79 -10.66 2.18
N LEU A 22 9.50 -10.33 1.99
CA LEU A 22 8.61 -9.88 3.07
C LEU A 22 8.53 -10.93 4.19
N HIS A 23 8.64 -12.22 3.84
CA HIS A 23 8.64 -13.35 4.76
C HIS A 23 9.89 -13.45 5.64
N LYS A 24 11.09 -13.17 5.11
CA LYS A 24 12.31 -13.08 5.94
C LYS A 24 12.27 -11.92 6.93
N TRP A 25 11.57 -10.85 6.59
CA TRP A 25 11.60 -9.62 7.36
C TRP A 25 10.61 -9.63 8.53
N SER A 26 9.49 -10.34 8.41
CA SER A 26 8.58 -10.55 9.53
C SER A 26 7.89 -11.91 9.47
N PRO A 27 8.47 -12.92 10.15
CA PRO A 27 7.88 -14.26 10.25
C PRO A 27 6.47 -14.26 10.85
N ASP A 28 6.16 -13.25 11.67
CA ASP A 28 4.88 -13.07 12.36
C ASP A 28 3.86 -12.27 11.54
N CYS A 29 4.28 -11.63 10.44
CA CYS A 29 3.34 -11.01 9.51
C CYS A 29 2.67 -12.12 8.70
N MET A 30 1.35 -12.19 8.77
CA MET A 30 0.52 -12.99 7.86
C MET A 30 0.53 -12.37 6.45
N VAL A 31 1.71 -12.21 5.87
CA VAL A 31 1.86 -11.88 4.45
C VAL A 31 1.37 -13.11 3.69
N ALA A 32 0.42 -12.92 2.78
CA ALA A 32 0.03 -14.00 1.88
C ALA A 32 1.29 -14.50 1.16
N VAL A 33 1.39 -15.82 0.94
CA VAL A 33 2.56 -16.52 0.39
C VAL A 33 3.00 -15.98 -1.00
N ASP A 34 2.15 -15.17 -1.62
CA ASP A 34 2.45 -14.39 -2.82
C ASP A 34 2.49 -12.90 -2.47
N ASP A 35 3.64 -12.25 -2.69
CA ASP A 35 3.83 -10.78 -2.59
C ASP A 35 3.10 -10.03 -3.73
N SER A 36 1.95 -10.53 -4.19
CA SER A 36 1.25 -9.99 -5.35
C SER A 36 -0.26 -10.13 -5.24
N PHE A 37 -0.98 -9.29 -5.98
CA PHE A 37 -2.41 -9.42 -6.18
C PHE A 37 -2.73 -9.30 -7.67
N GLU A 38 -3.84 -9.91 -8.08
CA GLU A 38 -4.34 -9.86 -9.45
C GLU A 38 -5.60 -8.98 -9.53
N LEU A 39 -5.69 -8.14 -10.56
CA LEU A 39 -6.90 -7.38 -10.90
C LEU A 39 -7.42 -7.80 -12.27
N LYS A 40 -8.73 -8.09 -12.35
CA LYS A 40 -9.47 -8.48 -13.56
C LYS A 40 -10.51 -7.43 -13.95
N ASP A 41 -10.05 -6.19 -14.16
CA ASP A 41 -10.87 -4.98 -14.39
C ASP A 41 -11.74 -4.54 -13.19
N GLU A 42 -11.31 -4.93 -12.00
CA GLU A 42 -11.94 -4.66 -10.71
C GLU A 42 -11.37 -3.39 -10.05
N PHE A 43 -12.02 -2.91 -9.00
CA PHE A 43 -11.41 -1.90 -8.12
C PHE A 43 -10.39 -2.55 -7.20
N LEU A 44 -9.38 -1.80 -6.79
CA LEU A 44 -8.51 -2.15 -5.67
C LEU A 44 -8.94 -1.31 -4.47
N PHE A 45 -9.29 -1.98 -3.37
CA PHE A 45 -9.53 -1.32 -2.10
C PHE A 45 -8.26 -1.35 -1.26
N ILE A 46 -7.88 -0.18 -0.73
CA ILE A 46 -6.71 0.00 0.13
C ILE A 46 -7.16 0.64 1.43
N THR A 47 -6.87 -0.01 2.56
CA THR A 47 -7.20 0.49 3.90
C THR A 47 -6.26 -0.09 4.93
N ASP A 48 -6.21 0.52 6.12
CA ASP A 48 -5.79 -0.22 7.30
C ASP A 48 -6.86 -1.23 7.72
N PRO A 49 -6.51 -2.52 7.93
CA PRO A 49 -7.47 -3.56 8.28
C PRO A 49 -8.17 -3.33 9.62
N ILE A 50 -7.66 -2.49 10.51
CA ILE A 50 -8.36 -2.13 11.76
C ILE A 50 -9.72 -1.50 11.49
N HIS A 51 -9.89 -0.83 10.34
CA HIS A 51 -11.13 -0.20 9.93
C HIS A 51 -12.20 -1.21 9.45
N LEU A 52 -11.82 -2.46 9.17
CA LEU A 52 -12.75 -3.54 8.85
C LEU A 52 -13.24 -4.30 10.10
N GLY A 53 -12.72 -3.99 11.29
CA GLY A 53 -13.20 -4.53 12.57
C GLY A 53 -13.12 -6.06 12.69
N GLN A 54 -14.13 -6.67 13.32
CA GLN A 54 -14.19 -8.11 13.62
C GLN A 54 -14.32 -9.01 12.38
N THR A 55 -14.53 -8.42 11.20
CA THR A 55 -14.65 -9.14 9.93
C THR A 55 -13.41 -9.98 9.60
N MET A 56 -12.27 -9.72 10.23
CA MET A 56 -11.05 -10.51 10.05
C MET A 56 -10.98 -11.76 10.95
N SER A 57 -11.80 -11.83 12.01
CA SER A 57 -11.56 -12.71 13.17
C SER A 57 -12.26 -14.06 13.10
N ALA A 58 -13.44 -14.15 12.46
CA ALA A 58 -14.21 -15.39 12.43
C ALA A 58 -13.80 -16.30 11.26
N SER A 59 -13.48 -17.57 11.51
CA SER A 59 -13.08 -18.51 10.46
C SER A 59 -14.23 -18.87 9.50
N THR A 60 -15.47 -18.75 9.95
CA THR A 60 -16.70 -19.06 9.21
C THR A 60 -17.36 -17.85 8.55
N ASP A 61 -16.83 -16.64 8.74
CA ASP A 61 -17.37 -15.43 8.11
C ASP A 61 -16.93 -15.38 6.64
N PRO A 62 -17.86 -15.31 5.67
CA PRO A 62 -17.54 -15.19 4.26
C PRO A 62 -16.63 -13.99 3.96
N SER A 63 -16.79 -12.89 4.68
CA SER A 63 -15.97 -11.69 4.52
C SER A 63 -14.54 -11.93 4.98
N ALA A 64 -14.35 -12.60 6.12
CA ALA A 64 -13.02 -13.01 6.58
C ALA A 64 -12.36 -13.95 5.58
N SER A 65 -13.12 -14.91 5.04
CA SER A 65 -12.63 -15.83 4.03
C SER A 65 -12.23 -15.11 2.74
N TYR A 66 -13.01 -14.10 2.33
CA TYR A 66 -12.73 -13.29 1.15
C TYR A 66 -11.42 -12.52 1.31
N VAL A 67 -11.26 -11.81 2.44
CA VAL A 67 -10.02 -11.05 2.70
C VAL A 67 -8.81 -11.98 2.79
N ARG A 68 -8.92 -13.15 3.44
CA ARG A 68 -7.80 -14.10 3.52
C ARG A 68 -7.38 -14.70 2.18
N THR A 69 -8.32 -14.86 1.26
CA THR A 69 -8.07 -15.53 -0.03
C THR A 69 -7.63 -14.56 -1.12
N ARG A 70 -8.12 -13.31 -1.09
CA ARG A 70 -7.85 -12.32 -2.14
C ARG A 70 -7.02 -11.13 -1.66
N GLY A 71 -7.02 -10.86 -0.36
CA GLY A 71 -6.33 -9.72 0.23
C GLY A 71 -4.85 -9.97 0.42
N LEU A 72 -4.06 -8.94 0.15
CA LEU A 72 -2.64 -8.88 0.48
C LEU A 72 -2.43 -7.87 1.60
N THR A 73 -1.85 -8.32 2.72
CA THR A 73 -1.59 -7.49 3.89
C THR A 73 -0.10 -7.13 3.95
N VAL A 74 0.21 -5.85 4.14
CA VAL A 74 1.57 -5.29 4.11
C VAL A 74 1.79 -4.41 5.33
N THR A 75 2.87 -4.66 6.06
CA THR A 75 3.15 -4.01 7.35
C THR A 75 4.07 -2.81 7.21
N HIS A 76 3.61 -1.65 7.68
CA HIS A 76 4.40 -0.45 7.84
C HIS A 76 4.84 -0.28 9.31
N TYR A 77 6.15 -0.22 9.53
CA TYR A 77 6.74 -0.19 10.87
C TYR A 77 6.89 1.23 11.47
N GLY A 78 6.36 2.27 10.81
CA GLY A 78 6.47 3.66 11.29
C GLY A 78 5.39 4.13 12.25
N GLY A 79 4.49 3.24 12.70
CA GLY A 79 3.40 3.59 13.60
C GLY A 79 2.23 4.25 12.87
N LYS A 80 1.52 5.16 13.57
CA LYS A 80 0.34 5.84 13.01
C LYS A 80 0.76 6.81 11.92
N ALA A 81 0.37 6.52 10.68
CA ALA A 81 0.66 7.32 9.51
C ALA A 81 -0.60 7.59 8.68
N SER A 82 -0.48 8.51 7.74
CA SER A 82 -1.43 8.67 6.64
C SER A 82 -0.68 9.08 5.40
N CYS A 83 -1.03 8.56 4.24
CA CYS A 83 -0.36 8.87 2.98
C CYS A 83 -1.37 9.00 1.83
N PRO A 84 -1.05 9.75 0.76
CA PRO A 84 -1.77 9.65 -0.49
C PRO A 84 -1.54 8.30 -1.16
N VAL A 85 -2.39 7.96 -2.12
CA VAL A 85 -2.18 6.85 -3.04
C VAL A 85 -1.83 7.42 -4.39
N LEU A 86 -0.61 7.18 -4.84
CA LEU A 86 -0.04 7.80 -6.03
C LEU A 86 0.15 6.76 -7.13
N TRP A 87 -0.11 7.15 -8.37
CA TRP A 87 0.10 6.32 -9.55
C TRP A 87 1.08 6.98 -10.51
N CYS A 88 2.18 6.29 -10.77
CA CYS A 88 3.17 6.64 -11.77
C CYS A 88 3.46 5.37 -12.57
N ASN A 89 2.72 5.16 -13.66
CA ASN A 89 2.76 3.92 -14.44
C ASN A 89 4.20 3.41 -14.70
N PRO A 90 4.52 2.14 -14.39
CA PRO A 90 3.64 1.05 -13.95
C PRO A 90 3.50 0.87 -12.41
N TYR A 91 3.80 1.90 -11.62
CA TYR A 91 3.91 1.83 -10.17
C TYR A 91 2.75 2.53 -9.45
N LEU A 92 2.18 1.82 -8.47
CA LEU A 92 1.40 2.39 -7.39
C LEU A 92 2.33 2.63 -6.19
N LEU A 93 2.29 3.83 -5.62
CA LEU A 93 3.17 4.25 -4.53
C LEU A 93 2.35 4.73 -3.33
N LEU A 94 2.71 4.22 -2.16
CA LEU A 94 2.21 4.66 -0.86
C LEU A 94 3.40 5.24 -0.07
N PRO A 95 3.58 6.57 -0.11
CA PRO A 95 4.70 7.26 0.50
C PRO A 95 4.51 7.35 2.03
N LEU A 96 4.91 6.31 2.74
CA LEU A 96 4.80 6.21 4.21
C LEU A 96 6.09 6.62 4.93
N SER A 97 7.17 6.93 4.20
CA SER A 97 8.44 7.30 4.80
C SER A 97 8.40 8.67 5.47
N GLN A 98 8.98 8.78 6.67
CA GLN A 98 9.18 10.05 7.37
C GLN A 98 10.07 11.04 6.60
N SER A 99 10.96 10.56 5.72
CA SER A 99 11.78 11.44 4.87
C SER A 99 10.96 12.35 3.94
N LEU A 100 9.66 12.07 3.80
CA LEU A 100 8.73 12.78 2.92
C LEU A 100 7.91 13.84 3.67
N GLU A 101 8.07 13.98 4.99
CA GLU A 101 7.53 15.12 5.76
C GLU A 101 8.09 16.46 5.25
N GLU A 102 9.30 16.44 4.66
CA GLU A 102 9.82 17.54 3.85
C GLU A 102 9.32 17.41 2.40
N LYS A 103 8.57 18.43 1.93
CA LYS A 103 8.01 18.61 0.57
C LYS A 103 8.42 17.52 -0.44
N PHE A 104 7.67 16.42 -0.42
CA PHE A 104 7.78 15.34 -1.39
C PHE A 104 7.58 15.89 -2.82
N LEU A 105 8.64 15.85 -3.64
CA LEU A 105 8.58 16.26 -5.04
C LEU A 105 8.13 15.10 -5.91
N VAL A 106 6.82 14.94 -6.07
CA VAL A 106 6.19 13.93 -6.91
C VAL A 106 6.67 14.06 -8.38
N PRO A 107 6.97 12.97 -9.12
CA PRO A 107 7.23 13.03 -10.56
C PRO A 107 6.08 13.71 -11.32
N ALA A 108 6.40 14.49 -12.35
CA ALA A 108 5.42 15.33 -13.08
C ALA A 108 4.26 14.55 -13.74
N ASN A 109 4.43 13.26 -13.98
CA ASN A 109 3.46 12.35 -14.59
C ASN A 109 2.69 11.51 -13.55
N THR A 110 2.76 11.88 -12.27
CA THR A 110 2.07 11.14 -11.21
C THR A 110 0.64 11.63 -11.07
N GLU A 111 -0.26 10.66 -10.95
CA GLU A 111 -1.67 10.88 -10.65
C GLU A 111 -1.92 10.58 -9.16
N THR A 112 -2.65 11.46 -8.47
CA THR A 112 -3.14 11.18 -7.12
C THR A 112 -4.47 10.42 -7.23
N LEU A 113 -4.46 9.12 -6.94
CA LEU A 113 -5.66 8.29 -6.96
C LEU A 113 -6.49 8.41 -5.68
N ALA A 114 -5.85 8.74 -4.56
CA ALA A 114 -6.49 9.13 -3.32
C ALA A 114 -5.60 10.13 -2.57
N GLU A 115 -6.18 11.21 -2.06
CA GLU A 115 -5.44 12.24 -1.33
C GLU A 115 -4.89 11.73 0.00
N LYS A 116 -5.62 10.80 0.63
CA LYS A 116 -5.27 10.30 1.96
C LYS A 116 -5.92 8.95 2.24
N ILE A 117 -5.14 8.05 2.80
CA ILE A 117 -5.58 6.85 3.52
C ILE A 117 -4.88 6.79 4.87
N SER A 118 -5.56 6.27 5.89
CA SER A 118 -4.99 6.09 7.24
C SER A 118 -4.30 4.73 7.36
N CYS A 119 -3.20 4.72 8.12
CA CYS A 119 -2.45 3.54 8.52
C CYS A 119 -2.15 3.64 10.02
N HIS A 120 -3.14 3.31 10.87
CA HIS A 120 -3.05 3.42 12.32
C HIS A 120 -2.41 2.21 12.99
N SER A 121 -2.67 1.01 12.49
CA SER A 121 -2.14 -0.26 12.98
C SER A 121 -0.72 -0.53 12.51
N GLY A 122 -0.20 0.30 11.59
CA GLY A 122 1.04 0.00 10.89
C GLY A 122 0.85 -1.14 9.88
N THR A 123 -0.35 -1.33 9.34
CA THR A 123 -0.63 -2.36 8.34
C THR A 123 -1.61 -1.81 7.32
N LEU A 124 -1.43 -2.19 6.06
CA LEU A 124 -2.34 -1.91 4.96
C LEU A 124 -2.78 -3.19 4.28
N LEU A 125 -4.06 -3.25 3.96
CA LEU A 125 -4.70 -4.29 3.18
C LEU A 125 -4.90 -3.78 1.75
N PHE A 126 -4.43 -4.56 0.79
CA PHE A 126 -4.71 -4.44 -0.64
C PHE A 126 -5.72 -5.53 -1.00
N LEU A 127 -6.97 -5.14 -1.27
CA LEU A 127 -8.05 -6.07 -1.52
C LEU A 127 -8.67 -5.83 -2.91
N PRO A 128 -8.52 -6.76 -3.87
CA PRO A 128 -9.33 -6.77 -5.07
C PRO A 128 -10.81 -6.75 -4.71
N PHE A 129 -11.52 -5.73 -5.20
CA PHE A 129 -12.92 -5.48 -4.93
C PHE A 129 -13.74 -5.86 -6.17
N ALA A 130 -14.14 -7.12 -6.20
CA ALA A 130 -14.85 -7.72 -7.31
C ALA A 130 -16.36 -7.81 -7.07
N ASP A 131 -17.10 -8.30 -8.06
CA ASP A 131 -18.55 -8.46 -7.97
C ASP A 131 -18.97 -9.54 -6.95
N ASP A 132 -18.11 -10.53 -6.71
CA ASP A 132 -18.34 -11.65 -5.79
C ASP A 132 -18.05 -11.31 -4.31
N ILE A 133 -17.66 -10.08 -3.99
CA ILE A 133 -17.40 -9.67 -2.61
C ILE A 133 -18.67 -9.82 -1.74
N PRO A 134 -18.56 -10.41 -0.53
CA PRO A 134 -19.69 -10.54 0.38
C PRO A 134 -20.34 -9.19 0.69
N GLN A 135 -21.67 -9.15 0.75
CA GLN A 135 -22.41 -7.90 0.94
C GLN A 135 -22.03 -7.17 2.24
N SER A 136 -21.82 -7.90 3.34
CA SER A 136 -21.40 -7.30 4.61
C SER A 136 -20.04 -6.60 4.51
N LEU A 137 -19.06 -7.21 3.81
CA LEU A 137 -17.77 -6.58 3.55
C LEU A 137 -17.92 -5.40 2.59
N ARG A 138 -18.78 -5.51 1.57
CA ARG A 138 -19.08 -4.42 0.64
C ARG A 138 -19.57 -3.17 1.37
N ASP A 139 -20.49 -3.35 2.31
CA ASP A 139 -21.06 -2.26 3.10
C ASP A 139 -20.00 -1.60 3.98
N GLN A 140 -19.16 -2.39 4.65
CA GLN A 140 -18.03 -1.88 5.44
C GLN A 140 -17.01 -1.13 4.59
N VAL A 141 -16.64 -1.65 3.42
CA VAL A 141 -15.73 -0.96 2.50
C VAL A 141 -16.28 0.41 2.11
N ASN A 142 -17.58 0.50 1.86
CA ASN A 142 -18.22 1.78 1.53
C ASN A 142 -18.20 2.76 2.71
N GLU A 143 -18.43 2.30 3.92
CA GLU A 143 -18.31 3.10 5.15
C GLU A 143 -16.88 3.62 5.33
N VAL A 144 -15.87 2.75 5.25
CA VAL A 144 -14.45 3.10 5.38
C VAL A 144 -14.02 4.14 4.33
N CYS A 145 -14.50 4.02 3.09
CA CYS A 145 -14.25 5.01 2.04
C CYS A 145 -14.92 6.35 2.33
N THR A 146 -16.13 6.34 2.88
CA THR A 146 -16.88 7.56 3.25
C THR A 146 -16.14 8.33 4.34
N ASP A 147 -15.56 7.62 5.30
CA ASP A 147 -14.78 8.19 6.40
C ASP A 147 -13.34 8.58 6.01
N GLN A 148 -12.97 8.43 4.72
CA GLN A 148 -11.61 8.70 4.21
C GLN A 148 -10.51 7.88 4.92
N ASN A 149 -10.86 6.72 5.46
CA ASN A 149 -9.94 5.80 6.11
C ASN A 149 -9.37 4.74 5.14
N GLY A 150 -9.89 4.70 3.93
CA GLY A 150 -9.42 3.87 2.83
C GLY A 150 -9.86 4.42 1.49
N ALA A 151 -9.39 3.81 0.40
CA ALA A 151 -9.69 4.23 -0.95
C ALA A 151 -10.02 3.04 -1.86
N LYS A 152 -11.05 3.21 -2.70
CA LYS A 152 -11.31 2.34 -3.85
C LYS A 152 -10.75 3.02 -5.09
N ILE A 153 -9.69 2.45 -5.65
CA ILE A 153 -9.02 2.98 -6.84
C ILE A 153 -9.21 2.03 -8.01
N ARG A 154 -9.19 2.57 -9.23
CA ARG A 154 -9.23 1.76 -10.44
C ARG A 154 -7.84 1.71 -11.04
N LEU A 155 -7.33 0.51 -11.27
CA LEU A 155 -6.07 0.26 -11.96
C LEU A 155 -6.34 -0.63 -13.17
N ALA A 156 -5.40 -0.64 -14.12
CA ALA A 156 -5.50 -1.54 -15.26
C ALA A 156 -5.44 -3.01 -14.82
N ALA A 157 -6.13 -3.92 -15.50
CA ALA A 157 -5.99 -5.34 -15.23
C ALA A 157 -4.53 -5.83 -15.33
N GLY A 158 -4.17 -6.79 -14.49
CA GLY A 158 -2.84 -7.39 -14.43
C GLY A 158 -2.47 -7.89 -13.03
N THR A 159 -1.28 -8.48 -12.95
CA THR A 159 -0.66 -8.88 -11.69
C THR A 159 0.23 -7.77 -11.17
N TYR A 160 0.06 -7.41 -9.91
CA TYR A 160 0.81 -6.36 -9.24
C TYR A 160 1.67 -6.99 -8.15
N ARG A 161 2.99 -6.85 -8.29
CA ARG A 161 3.94 -7.28 -7.26
C ARG A 161 4.16 -6.15 -6.27
N VAL A 162 4.02 -6.43 -4.99
CA VAL A 162 4.23 -5.49 -3.90
C VAL A 162 5.60 -5.70 -3.26
N PHE A 163 6.28 -4.62 -2.93
CA PHE A 163 7.56 -4.63 -2.23
C PHE A 163 7.76 -3.33 -1.45
N TYR A 164 8.70 -3.34 -0.50
CA TYR A 164 9.17 -2.11 0.12
C TYR A 164 10.26 -1.47 -0.72
N GLU A 165 10.10 -0.17 -0.97
CA GLU A 165 11.18 0.70 -1.39
C GLU A 165 11.86 1.24 -0.13
N GLN A 166 13.16 1.00 0.02
CA GLN A 166 13.96 1.44 1.17
C GLN A 166 14.91 2.58 0.79
N PHE A 167 14.90 3.64 1.59
CA PHE A 167 15.85 4.75 1.48
C PHE A 167 16.97 4.60 2.51
N GLU A 168 18.07 5.33 2.29
CA GLU A 168 19.12 5.47 3.29
C GLU A 168 18.57 6.19 4.52
N SER A 169 18.60 5.54 5.69
CA SER A 169 18.28 6.19 6.94
C SER A 169 19.47 7.05 7.41
N PRO A 170 19.21 8.25 8.00
CA PRO A 170 20.25 9.00 8.68
C PRO A 170 20.84 8.17 9.83
N GLN A 171 22.12 8.35 10.10
CA GLN A 171 22.81 7.60 11.14
C GLN A 171 22.13 7.79 12.50
N GLY A 172 21.81 6.68 13.17
CA GLY A 172 21.13 6.68 14.47
C GLY A 172 19.60 6.61 14.40
N PHE A 173 19.00 6.57 13.21
CA PHE A 173 17.56 6.38 13.02
C PHE A 173 17.20 4.95 12.60
N GLN A 174 15.96 4.56 12.90
CA GLN A 174 15.38 3.28 12.52
C GLN A 174 15.13 3.22 11.00
N GLU A 175 15.68 2.22 10.31
CA GLU A 175 15.55 2.03 8.86
C GLU A 175 14.10 1.82 8.40
N GLU A 176 13.27 1.30 9.30
CA GLU A 176 11.85 1.06 9.14
C GLU A 176 11.04 2.31 8.78
N LEU A 177 11.47 3.47 9.30
CA LEU A 177 10.83 4.77 9.11
C LEU A 177 11.11 5.37 7.72
N TYR A 178 12.07 4.80 6.99
CA TYR A 178 12.58 5.28 5.72
C TYR A 178 12.16 4.38 4.56
N ARG A 179 10.87 4.02 4.50
CA ARG A 179 10.33 3.07 3.52
C ARG A 179 8.99 3.50 2.94
N ASN A 180 8.80 3.20 1.66
CA ASN A 180 7.50 3.27 0.98
C ASN A 180 7.01 1.87 0.63
N ILE A 181 5.69 1.73 0.47
CA ILE A 181 5.09 0.54 -0.13
C ILE A 181 4.88 0.82 -1.62
N VAL A 182 5.34 -0.09 -2.47
CA VAL A 182 5.22 0.00 -3.93
C VAL A 182 4.51 -1.22 -4.46
N ALA A 183 3.54 -1.05 -5.35
CA ALA A 183 2.99 -2.13 -6.17
C ALA A 183 3.32 -1.89 -7.65
N GLN A 184 4.06 -2.79 -8.28
CA GLN A 184 4.46 -2.72 -9.68
C GLN A 184 3.64 -3.69 -10.53
N LYS A 185 2.98 -3.17 -11.57
CA LYS A 185 2.37 -3.99 -12.61
C LYS A 185 3.45 -4.79 -13.36
N GLN A 186 3.30 -6.11 -13.42
CA GLN A 186 4.19 -7.03 -14.14
C GLN A 186 3.89 -7.09 -15.64
#